data_AF-A0A7W2I2S7-F1
#
_entry.id   AF-A0A7W2I2S7-F1
#
_cell.length_a   1.000
_cell.length_b   1.000
_cell.length_c   1.000
_cell.angle_alpha   90.00
_cell.angle_beta   90.00
_cell.angle_gamma   90.00
#
_symmetry.space_group_name_H-M   'P 1'
#
loop_
_entity.id
_entity.type
_entity.pdbx_description
1 polymer ?
#
loop_
_entity_poly.entity_id
_entity_poly.type
_entity_poly.pdbx_seq_one_letter_code
_entity_poly.pdbx_strand_id
1 'polypeptide(L)'
;MRFRRALALVVVGSVGVVSGCAGGGERETVVVTSTQWVDPDSGSVVESAELAETGGEAAAEAEDATDWRTEYEWVLSHPGDYPVNAAAQYTPDGTYEYALVEATGGGTPELLLAVGGSDTTPVIVFTIGEDGKARASTDVLMMGAPGNGGGRLTVLASAGGRGVYQISGSSLGKESVSELFTLHGTSLSGGAKETFPSDSHLPDHLLIDWIPVSNPQPLHDGNLTVLPPSGESASRGEPQTASSNEIEFVGNVVRKTGEELMAPRGLDMPNGQDPQSEYFLLWLDQPMTVTGFVGGGTDTKEIQYVALGSRELWPHGPVEKNIEWEGRVGERVSILKDKDAIGFPSDTSMPLGALWISPEDTFEVLN
;
A
#
# COMPACT_ATOMS: atom_id res chain seq x y z
N MET A 1 5.45 49.70 -7.77
CA MET A 1 4.43 48.99 -8.57
C MET A 1 5.15 48.01 -9.48
N ARG A 2 5.10 46.71 -9.17
CA ARG A 2 5.64 45.65 -10.04
C ARG A 2 4.46 44.76 -10.42
N PHE A 3 4.15 44.74 -11.71
CA PHE A 3 3.01 44.03 -12.30
C PHE A 3 3.25 42.52 -12.25
N ARG A 4 2.26 41.78 -11.72
CA ARG A 4 2.16 40.32 -11.83
C ARG A 4 1.77 39.97 -13.26
N ARG A 5 2.57 39.18 -13.98
CA ARG A 5 2.18 38.57 -15.25
C ARG A 5 1.49 37.23 -14.96
N ALA A 6 0.22 37.12 -15.33
CA ALA A 6 -0.51 35.86 -15.37
C ALA A 6 -0.25 35.20 -16.72
N LEU A 7 0.17 33.92 -16.74
CA LEU A 7 0.19 33.12 -17.96
C LEU A 7 -1.16 32.42 -18.12
N ALA A 8 -1.76 32.56 -19.30
CA ALA A 8 -2.94 31.80 -19.72
C ALA A 8 -2.52 30.71 -20.71
N LEU A 9 -3.03 29.50 -20.52
CA LEU A 9 -2.79 28.35 -21.38
C LEU A 9 -3.78 28.39 -22.54
N VAL A 10 -3.29 28.49 -23.79
CA VAL A 10 -4.12 28.39 -25.00
C VAL A 10 -3.57 27.24 -25.85
N VAL A 11 -4.37 26.19 -26.00
CA VAL A 11 -4.08 25.06 -26.90
C VAL A 11 -4.74 25.35 -28.24
N VAL A 12 -3.95 25.50 -29.31
CA VAL A 12 -4.46 25.61 -30.68
C VAL A 12 -4.13 24.32 -31.42
N GLY A 13 -5.15 23.47 -31.60
CA GLY A 13 -5.06 22.27 -32.46
C GLY A 13 -5.30 22.64 -33.92
N SER A 14 -4.35 22.36 -34.80
CA SER A 14 -4.54 22.47 -36.26
C SER A 14 -4.89 21.09 -36.83
N VAL A 15 -6.08 20.93 -37.40
CA VAL A 15 -6.50 19.69 -38.09
C VAL A 15 -6.06 19.77 -39.56
N GLY A 16 -5.11 18.94 -39.97
CA GLY A 16 -4.78 18.74 -41.37
C GLY A 16 -5.71 17.70 -42.00
N VAL A 17 -6.53 18.10 -42.97
CA VAL A 17 -7.33 17.19 -43.79
C VAL A 17 -6.47 16.69 -44.95
N VAL A 18 -6.17 15.38 -44.98
CA VAL A 18 -5.58 14.74 -46.16
C VAL A 18 -6.69 14.03 -46.93
N SER A 19 -6.92 14.48 -48.17
CA SER A 19 -7.83 13.85 -49.13
C SER A 19 -7.07 12.76 -49.90
N GLY A 20 -7.51 11.51 -49.80
CA GLY A 20 -6.99 10.38 -50.59
C GLY A 20 -7.97 9.21 -50.62
N CYS A 21 -8.65 9.01 -51.75
CA CYS A 21 -9.49 7.84 -52.01
C CYS A 21 -8.63 6.62 -52.36
N ALA A 22 -8.73 5.53 -51.60
CA ALA A 22 -9.07 4.16 -52.07
C ALA A 22 -8.59 3.05 -51.10
N GLY A 23 -9.54 2.40 -50.44
CA GLY A 23 -9.56 0.95 -50.23
C GLY A 23 -8.79 0.33 -49.05
N GLY A 24 -9.54 -0.19 -48.07
CA GLY A 24 -9.09 -1.23 -47.13
C GLY A 24 -8.86 -0.74 -45.70
N GLY A 25 -9.76 -1.12 -44.78
CA GLY A 25 -9.79 -0.62 -43.41
C GLY A 25 -8.73 -1.23 -42.50
N GLU A 26 -7.90 -0.36 -41.93
CA GLU A 26 -7.17 -0.55 -40.67
C GLU A 26 -7.32 0.73 -39.84
N ARG A 27 -7.36 0.58 -38.51
CA ARG A 27 -7.49 1.71 -37.57
C ARG A 27 -6.22 2.54 -37.62
N GLU A 28 -6.35 3.80 -38.01
CA GLU A 28 -5.27 4.78 -38.09
C GLU A 28 -4.88 5.22 -36.66
N THR A 29 -3.71 4.78 -36.19
CA THR A 29 -3.12 5.25 -34.93
C THR A 29 -2.44 6.60 -35.18
N VAL A 30 -3.02 7.68 -34.68
CA VAL A 30 -2.41 9.02 -34.72
C VAL A 30 -1.33 9.09 -33.63
N VAL A 31 -0.07 8.98 -34.03
CA VAL A 31 1.09 9.28 -33.18
C VAL A 31 1.33 10.78 -33.22
N VAL A 32 1.07 11.47 -32.11
CA VAL A 32 1.43 12.89 -31.95
C VAL A 32 2.89 12.95 -31.51
N THR A 33 3.81 13.14 -32.45
CA THR A 33 5.21 13.42 -32.17
C THR A 33 5.45 14.93 -32.24
N SER A 34 5.90 15.49 -31.12
CA SER A 34 6.39 16.86 -30.93
C SER A 34 5.36 17.94 -30.54
N THR A 35 5.48 18.41 -29.29
CA THR A 35 4.87 19.65 -28.81
C THR A 35 5.89 20.76 -28.97
N GLN A 36 5.70 21.67 -29.92
CA GLN A 36 6.54 22.88 -30.04
C GLN A 36 5.94 24.03 -29.22
N TRP A 37 6.78 24.70 -28.45
CA TRP A 37 6.41 25.90 -27.70
C TRP A 37 6.53 27.13 -28.61
N VAL A 38 5.55 28.03 -28.53
CA VAL A 38 5.53 29.29 -29.30
C VAL A 38 5.43 30.44 -28.31
N ASP A 39 6.26 31.46 -28.48
CA ASP A 39 6.19 32.67 -27.68
C ASP A 39 4.88 33.46 -28.01
N PRO A 40 4.04 33.77 -27.02
CA PRO A 40 2.74 34.41 -27.27
C PRO A 40 2.81 35.91 -27.63
N ASP A 41 3.96 36.57 -27.46
CA ASP A 41 4.13 38.00 -27.78
C ASP A 41 4.71 38.20 -29.20
N SER A 42 5.38 37.20 -29.80
CA SER A 42 6.01 37.34 -31.14
C SER A 42 5.56 36.31 -32.19
N GLY A 43 4.94 35.19 -31.81
CA GLY A 43 4.50 34.14 -32.73
C GLY A 43 5.64 33.33 -33.40
N SER A 44 6.87 33.45 -32.90
CA SER A 44 8.02 32.66 -33.39
C SER A 44 8.19 31.35 -32.62
N VAL A 45 8.52 30.28 -33.36
CA VAL A 45 8.88 28.96 -32.80
C VAL A 45 10.25 29.05 -32.12
N VAL A 46 10.37 28.54 -30.90
CA VAL A 46 11.67 28.44 -30.22
C VAL A 46 12.36 27.14 -30.66
N GLU A 47 13.46 27.24 -31.42
CA GLU A 47 14.27 26.08 -31.80
C GLU A 47 15.10 25.58 -30.60
N SER A 48 14.92 24.31 -30.25
CA SER A 48 15.79 23.58 -29.32
C SER A 48 17.17 23.40 -29.94
N ALA A 49 18.21 23.91 -29.29
CA ALA A 49 19.59 23.70 -29.70
C ALA A 49 20.15 22.38 -29.10
N GLU A 50 20.24 21.34 -29.93
CA GLU A 50 21.31 20.31 -29.91
C GLU A 50 22.28 20.69 -31.05
N LEU A 51 23.60 20.52 -31.03
CA LEU A 51 24.53 19.72 -30.25
C LEU A 51 25.94 20.25 -30.60
N ALA A 52 26.91 20.21 -29.68
CA ALA A 52 28.32 20.11 -30.07
C ALA A 52 29.13 19.37 -28.99
N GLU A 53 29.43 18.10 -29.25
CA GLU A 53 30.49 17.36 -28.56
C GLU A 53 31.85 17.97 -28.90
N THR A 54 32.66 18.29 -27.88
CA THR A 54 34.10 17.95 -27.86
C THR A 54 34.54 17.78 -26.41
N GLY A 55 35.24 16.68 -26.12
CA GLY A 55 35.54 16.21 -24.78
C GLY A 55 36.52 17.05 -23.97
N GLY A 56 36.37 16.97 -22.65
CA GLY A 56 37.29 17.50 -21.65
C GLY A 56 36.72 17.35 -20.24
N GLU A 57 37.30 16.40 -19.50
CA GLU A 57 37.38 16.20 -18.04
C GLU A 57 36.42 16.97 -17.10
N ALA A 58 35.78 16.19 -16.23
CA ALA A 58 34.98 16.56 -15.07
C ALA A 58 35.43 17.84 -14.33
N ALA A 59 34.50 18.78 -14.22
CA ALA A 59 34.45 19.74 -13.12
C ALA A 59 33.00 20.16 -12.88
N ALA A 60 32.40 19.48 -11.90
CA ALA A 60 31.43 19.99 -10.93
C ALA A 60 30.58 21.21 -11.35
N GLU A 61 29.35 20.93 -11.77
CA GLU A 61 28.18 21.71 -11.35
C GLU A 61 27.15 20.73 -10.77
N ALA A 62 27.50 20.15 -9.62
CA ALA A 62 26.51 19.76 -8.64
C ALA A 62 26.15 21.05 -7.89
N GLU A 63 25.17 21.78 -8.40
CA GLU A 63 24.49 22.81 -7.64
C GLU A 63 23.93 22.15 -6.37
N ASP A 64 24.45 22.54 -5.20
CA ASP A 64 24.00 22.35 -3.82
C ASP A 64 22.65 21.60 -3.64
N ALA A 65 22.60 20.33 -4.05
CA ALA A 65 21.53 19.42 -3.68
C ALA A 65 21.72 19.19 -2.18
N THR A 66 20.94 19.89 -1.38
CA THR A 66 20.75 19.52 0.03
C THR A 66 20.57 18.01 0.07
N ASP A 67 21.50 17.31 0.70
CA ASP A 67 21.50 15.85 0.67
C ASP A 67 20.46 15.34 1.67
N TRP A 68 19.20 15.44 1.25
CA TRP A 68 18.03 14.97 1.97
C TRP A 68 18.18 13.52 2.45
N ARG A 69 19.00 12.71 1.75
CA ARG A 69 19.34 11.34 2.17
C ARG A 69 20.09 11.33 3.49
N THR A 70 21.10 12.18 3.65
CA THR A 70 21.85 12.29 4.92
C THR A 70 20.93 12.69 6.08
N GLU A 71 20.01 13.63 5.86
CA GLU A 71 19.07 14.07 6.90
C GLU A 71 18.04 13.00 7.25
N TYR A 72 17.51 12.28 6.26
CA TYR A 72 16.61 11.17 6.52
C TYR A 72 17.32 9.95 7.11
N GLU A 73 18.60 9.71 6.78
CA GLU A 73 19.41 8.66 7.41
C GLU A 73 19.55 8.94 8.92
N TRP A 74 19.70 10.21 9.30
CA TRP A 74 19.64 10.60 10.71
C TRP A 74 18.28 10.27 11.36
N VAL A 75 17.17 10.57 10.67
CA VAL A 75 15.82 10.23 11.15
C VAL A 75 15.67 8.73 11.38
N LEU A 76 16.10 7.91 10.41
CA LEU A 76 15.96 6.45 10.46
C LEU A 76 16.89 5.77 11.48
N SER A 77 18.02 6.39 11.81
CA SER A 77 18.93 5.92 12.86
C SER A 77 18.52 6.37 14.26
N HIS A 78 17.65 7.39 14.36
CA HIS A 78 17.15 7.95 15.62
C HIS A 78 15.60 8.09 15.63
N PRO A 79 14.83 7.06 15.23
CA PRO A 79 13.39 7.21 15.02
C PRO A 79 12.63 7.49 16.33
N GLY A 80 13.20 7.11 17.48
CA GLY A 80 12.66 7.39 18.81
C GLY A 80 12.78 8.85 19.26
N ASP A 81 13.58 9.69 18.57
CA ASP A 81 13.74 11.11 18.91
C ASP A 81 12.55 11.96 18.45
N TYR A 82 11.64 11.38 17.65
CA TYR A 82 10.47 12.04 17.09
C TYR A 82 9.20 11.51 17.77
N PRO A 83 8.79 12.12 18.91
CA PRO A 83 7.62 11.66 19.62
C PRO A 83 6.36 11.92 18.79
N VAL A 84 5.52 10.91 18.70
CA VAL A 84 4.18 11.04 18.13
C VAL A 84 3.39 12.02 19.00
N ASN A 85 2.57 12.85 18.35
CA ASN A 85 1.65 13.75 19.02
C ASN A 85 0.79 12.99 20.05
N ALA A 86 0.69 13.50 21.29
CA ALA A 86 -0.06 12.88 22.38
C ALA A 86 -1.56 12.67 22.11
N ALA A 87 -2.12 13.31 21.07
CA ALA A 87 -3.48 13.07 20.61
C ALA A 87 -3.65 11.73 19.87
N ALA A 88 -2.57 11.14 19.34
CA ALA A 88 -2.61 9.81 18.75
C ALA A 88 -2.77 8.77 19.86
N GLN A 89 -3.88 8.03 19.83
CA GLN A 89 -4.14 6.95 20.76
C GLN A 89 -3.48 5.68 20.25
N TYR A 90 -2.28 5.36 20.73
CA TYR A 90 -1.55 4.16 20.33
C TYR A 90 -0.65 3.65 21.48
N THR A 91 -0.26 2.38 21.40
CA THR A 91 0.74 1.77 22.30
C THR A 91 1.96 1.37 21.45
N PRO A 92 3.12 2.03 21.61
CA PRO A 92 4.32 1.69 20.85
C PRO A 92 4.77 0.25 21.12
N ASP A 93 5.14 -0.49 20.06
CA ASP A 93 5.73 -1.84 20.18
C ASP A 93 7.27 -1.86 20.06
N GLY A 94 7.87 -0.70 19.74
CA GLY A 94 9.31 -0.53 19.58
C GLY A 94 9.84 -0.79 18.16
N THR A 95 8.95 -1.05 17.20
CA THR A 95 9.29 -1.19 15.78
C THR A 95 9.03 0.09 15.00
N TYR A 96 9.74 0.23 13.88
CA TYR A 96 9.62 1.38 12.99
C TYR A 96 9.77 0.93 11.54
N GLU A 97 8.96 1.52 10.68
CA GLU A 97 9.03 1.35 9.23
C GLU A 97 9.01 2.73 8.59
N TYR A 98 9.49 2.81 7.35
CA TYR A 98 9.51 4.05 6.60
C TYR A 98 9.10 3.86 5.15
N ALA A 99 8.72 4.96 4.54
CA ALA A 99 8.49 5.04 3.10
C ALA A 99 8.99 6.37 2.54
N LEU A 100 9.37 6.36 1.26
CA LEU A 100 9.69 7.55 0.48
C LEU A 100 8.58 7.80 -0.54
N VAL A 101 7.96 8.97 -0.47
CA VAL A 101 6.86 9.36 -1.36
C VAL A 101 7.10 10.76 -1.87
N GLU A 102 6.61 11.08 -3.06
CA GLU A 102 6.47 12.47 -3.50
C GLU A 102 5.09 12.95 -3.06
N ALA A 103 5.03 13.94 -2.17
CA ALA A 103 3.80 14.45 -1.57
C ALA A 103 3.71 15.99 -1.59
N THR A 104 4.77 16.71 -1.97
CA THR A 104 4.74 18.18 -2.07
C THR A 104 4.86 18.72 -3.50
N GLY A 105 5.19 17.86 -4.48
CA GLY A 105 5.45 18.22 -5.87
C GLY A 105 6.81 18.90 -6.06
N GLY A 106 7.70 18.78 -5.09
CA GLY A 106 8.99 19.49 -5.02
C GLY A 106 10.16 18.75 -5.67
N GLY A 107 9.99 17.49 -6.04
CA GLY A 107 11.05 16.64 -6.61
C GLY A 107 12.04 16.09 -5.56
N THR A 108 11.87 16.48 -4.29
CA THR A 108 12.53 15.85 -3.14
C THR A 108 11.47 15.01 -2.44
N PRO A 109 11.70 13.71 -2.22
CA PRO A 109 10.70 12.89 -1.55
C PRO A 109 10.52 13.30 -0.09
N GLU A 110 9.30 13.16 0.39
CA GLU A 110 8.97 13.14 1.81
C GLU A 110 9.24 11.76 2.39
N LEU A 111 9.76 11.73 3.61
CA LEU A 111 9.91 10.51 4.39
C LEU A 111 8.68 10.34 5.29
N LEU A 112 7.99 9.22 5.16
CA LEU A 112 6.94 8.81 6.09
C LEU A 112 7.56 7.84 7.09
N LEU A 113 7.44 8.11 8.38
CA LEU A 113 7.90 7.24 9.46
C LEU A 113 6.68 6.66 10.19
N ALA A 114 6.46 5.36 10.03
CA ALA A 114 5.46 4.61 10.77
C ALA A 114 6.06 4.16 12.12
N VAL A 115 5.40 4.54 13.22
CA VAL A 115 5.79 4.12 14.58
C VAL A 115 4.91 2.94 14.96
N GLY A 116 5.50 1.75 15.04
CA GLY A 116 4.79 0.50 15.27
C GLY A 116 3.92 0.54 16.54
N GLY A 117 2.68 0.09 16.41
CA GLY A 117 1.72 0.03 17.50
C GLY A 117 0.74 -1.13 17.37
N SER A 118 0.22 -1.58 18.50
CA SER A 118 -0.58 -2.82 18.59
C SER A 118 -1.86 -2.80 17.75
N ASP A 119 -2.62 -1.69 17.83
CA ASP A 119 -3.91 -1.55 17.14
C ASP A 119 -3.85 -0.50 16.03
N THR A 120 -3.07 0.57 16.26
CA THR A 120 -2.92 1.66 15.34
C THR A 120 -1.47 2.11 15.27
N THR A 121 -1.04 2.45 14.07
CA THR A 121 0.32 2.87 13.74
C THR A 121 0.26 4.33 13.29
N PRO A 122 0.68 5.30 14.13
CA PRO A 122 0.81 6.68 13.70
C PRO A 122 1.95 6.83 12.67
N VAL A 123 1.74 7.72 11.71
CA VAL A 123 2.70 8.04 10.64
C VAL A 123 3.07 9.52 10.73
N ILE A 124 4.35 9.78 10.96
CA ILE A 124 4.95 11.10 10.96
C ILE A 124 5.46 11.40 9.55
N VAL A 125 5.17 12.59 9.02
CA VAL A 125 5.64 13.01 7.70
C VAL A 125 6.81 13.97 7.86
N PHE A 126 7.91 13.72 7.17
CA PHE A 126 9.11 14.56 7.18
C PHE A 126 9.31 15.23 5.83
N THR A 127 9.65 16.51 5.87
CA THR A 127 10.13 17.30 4.73
C THR A 127 11.53 17.81 4.98
N ILE A 128 12.20 18.22 3.92
CA ILE A 128 13.42 19.03 4.00
C ILE A 128 13.04 20.51 3.97
N GLY A 129 13.39 21.24 5.04
CA GLY A 129 13.20 22.68 5.11
C GLY A 129 14.16 23.46 4.20
N GLU A 130 13.92 24.76 4.04
CA GLU A 130 14.82 25.66 3.29
C GLU A 130 16.24 25.73 3.90
N ASP A 131 16.39 25.37 5.16
CA ASP A 131 17.67 25.24 5.88
C ASP A 131 18.38 23.90 5.62
N GLY A 132 17.77 23.07 4.78
CA GLY A 132 18.24 21.75 4.40
C GLY A 132 18.14 20.71 5.52
N LYS A 133 17.26 20.92 6.50
CA LYS A 133 17.06 20.02 7.65
C LYS A 133 15.74 19.28 7.56
N ALA A 134 15.75 18.02 8.02
CA ALA A 134 14.52 17.24 8.16
C ALA A 134 13.59 17.87 9.21
N ARG A 135 12.32 18.04 8.87
CA ARG A 135 11.28 18.62 9.71
C ARG A 135 10.11 17.65 9.83
N ALA A 136 9.89 17.14 11.03
CA ALA A 136 8.74 16.30 11.35
C ALA A 136 7.45 17.11 11.33
N SER A 137 6.36 16.48 10.89
CA SER A 137 5.02 17.01 11.06
C SER A 137 4.60 17.02 12.53
N THR A 138 3.84 18.04 12.94
CA THR A 138 3.23 18.14 14.27
C THR A 138 1.95 17.32 14.39
N ASP A 139 1.32 17.06 13.24
CA ASP A 139 0.17 16.20 13.08
C ASP A 139 0.65 14.84 12.56
N VAL A 140 -0.12 13.78 12.81
CA VAL A 140 0.17 12.43 12.31
C VAL A 140 -1.01 11.88 11.55
N LEU A 141 -0.72 11.08 10.54
CA LEU A 141 -1.72 10.18 9.94
C LEU A 141 -1.78 8.90 10.77
N MET A 142 -2.84 8.13 10.58
CA MET A 142 -3.09 6.91 11.32
C MET A 142 -3.29 5.75 10.35
N MET A 143 -2.66 4.61 10.64
CA MET A 143 -2.91 3.31 10.04
C MET A 143 -3.42 2.32 11.08
N GLY A 144 -3.98 1.20 10.60
CA GLY A 144 -4.37 0.07 11.45
C GLY A 144 -5.86 0.02 11.74
N ALA A 145 -6.22 -0.58 12.87
CA ALA A 145 -7.58 -0.89 13.26
C ALA A 145 -7.94 -0.24 14.60
N PRO A 146 -8.42 1.02 14.60
CA PRO A 146 -8.76 1.70 15.85
C PRO A 146 -9.94 1.02 16.58
N GLY A 147 -9.66 0.48 17.77
CA GLY A 147 -10.65 -0.05 18.71
C GLY A 147 -11.38 -1.33 18.26
N ASN A 148 -12.25 -1.84 19.13
CA ASN A 148 -12.96 -3.13 18.92
C ASN A 148 -14.06 -3.10 17.83
N GLY A 149 -14.22 -1.98 17.12
CA GLY A 149 -15.35 -1.73 16.21
C GLY A 149 -15.11 -2.12 14.75
N GLY A 150 -13.99 -2.78 14.43
CA GLY A 150 -13.66 -3.18 13.06
C GLY A 150 -13.26 -2.02 12.14
N GLY A 151 -12.95 -0.84 12.69
CA GLY A 151 -12.44 0.29 11.92
C GLY A 151 -11.16 -0.07 11.17
N ARG A 152 -10.94 0.51 10.00
CA ARG A 152 -9.74 0.32 9.19
C ARG A 152 -9.23 1.66 8.71
N LEU A 153 -7.95 1.90 8.92
CA LEU A 153 -7.22 3.09 8.48
C LEU A 153 -6.01 2.66 7.66
N THR A 154 -5.83 3.29 6.50
CA THR A 154 -4.68 3.05 5.61
C THR A 154 -4.15 4.38 5.11
N VAL A 155 -2.83 4.46 4.92
CA VAL A 155 -2.14 5.62 4.35
C VAL A 155 -1.64 5.25 2.94
N LEU A 156 -1.90 6.13 1.96
CA LEU A 156 -1.55 5.94 0.55
C LEU A 156 -0.91 7.22 0.00
N ALA A 157 -0.06 7.11 -1.02
CA ALA A 157 0.53 8.27 -1.68
C ALA A 157 -0.34 8.78 -2.84
N SER A 158 -0.29 10.09 -3.11
CA SER A 158 -0.89 10.66 -4.33
C SER A 158 0.01 10.42 -5.52
N ALA A 159 -0.51 9.80 -6.59
CA ALA A 159 0.24 9.62 -7.84
C ALA A 159 0.68 10.96 -8.46
N GLY A 160 -0.15 11.99 -8.29
CA GLY A 160 0.16 13.36 -8.73
C GLY A 160 1.07 14.16 -7.82
N GLY A 161 1.63 13.59 -6.74
CA GLY A 161 2.52 14.28 -5.82
C GLY A 161 1.85 15.38 -4.99
N ARG A 162 0.54 15.28 -4.74
CA ARG A 162 -0.27 16.35 -4.12
C ARG A 162 -0.32 16.27 -2.60
N GLY A 163 0.08 15.14 -2.03
CA GLY A 163 -0.04 14.86 -0.61
C GLY A 163 -0.13 13.37 -0.33
N VAL A 164 -0.65 13.05 0.85
CA VAL A 164 -0.83 11.68 1.34
C VAL A 164 -2.29 11.48 1.68
N TYR A 165 -2.87 10.39 1.20
CA TYR A 165 -4.24 10.00 1.51
C TYR A 165 -4.30 9.22 2.81
N GLN A 166 -5.32 9.50 3.63
CA GLN A 166 -5.77 8.59 4.67
C GLN A 166 -7.15 8.04 4.28
N ILE A 167 -7.24 6.73 4.14
CA ILE A 167 -8.49 6.02 3.91
C ILE A 167 -9.02 5.52 5.24
N SER A 168 -10.31 5.73 5.49
CA SER A 168 -11.02 5.21 6.65
C SER A 168 -12.22 4.37 6.24
N GLY A 169 -12.45 3.26 6.91
CA GLY A 169 -13.55 2.36 6.63
C GLY A 169 -13.83 1.41 7.79
N SER A 170 -14.59 0.36 7.52
CA SER A 170 -14.80 -0.72 8.48
C SER A 170 -14.72 -2.07 7.76
N SER A 171 -14.34 -3.12 8.49
CA SER A 171 -14.14 -4.47 7.96
C SER A 171 -15.38 -5.09 7.30
N LEU A 172 -16.58 -4.66 7.70
CA LEU A 172 -17.85 -5.10 7.12
C LEU A 172 -18.50 -4.01 6.25
N GLY A 173 -17.84 -2.86 6.11
CA GLY A 173 -18.31 -1.73 5.34
C GLY A 173 -18.17 -2.00 3.85
N LYS A 174 -19.17 -1.59 3.08
CA LYS A 174 -19.11 -1.59 1.61
C LYS A 174 -18.52 -0.31 1.06
N GLU A 175 -18.33 0.70 1.91
CA GLU A 175 -17.84 2.02 1.54
C GLU A 175 -16.66 2.40 2.43
N SER A 176 -15.69 3.05 1.80
CA SER A 176 -14.53 3.66 2.42
C SER A 176 -14.54 5.16 2.14
N VAL A 177 -13.93 5.94 3.02
CA VAL A 177 -13.79 7.38 2.91
C VAL A 177 -12.32 7.73 2.78
N SER A 178 -11.95 8.34 1.65
CA SER A 178 -10.62 8.86 1.37
C SER A 178 -10.56 10.36 1.70
N GLU A 179 -9.51 10.79 2.39
CA GLU A 179 -9.21 12.20 2.65
C GLU A 179 -7.75 12.48 2.26
N LEU A 180 -7.53 13.48 1.40
CA LEU A 180 -6.17 13.91 1.01
C LEU A 180 -5.63 14.88 2.07
N PHE A 181 -4.47 14.59 2.62
CA PHE A 181 -3.74 15.48 3.52
C PHE A 181 -2.60 16.15 2.78
N THR A 182 -2.56 17.48 2.83
CA THR A 182 -1.46 18.28 2.30
C THR A 182 -0.60 18.80 3.45
N LEU A 183 0.71 18.86 3.21
CA LEU A 183 1.65 19.38 4.19
C LEU A 183 1.89 20.88 3.95
N HIS A 184 1.73 21.67 5.01
CA HIS A 184 2.02 23.10 5.01
C HIS A 184 2.96 23.42 6.17
N GLY A 185 4.26 23.53 5.85
CA GLY A 185 5.30 23.57 6.88
C GLY A 185 5.31 22.25 7.64
N THR A 186 5.03 22.27 8.95
CA THR A 186 4.96 21.07 9.78
C THR A 186 3.53 20.58 10.02
N SER A 187 2.49 21.25 9.51
CA SER A 187 1.10 20.85 9.78
C SER A 187 0.48 20.11 8.60
N LEU A 188 -0.27 19.04 8.90
CA LEU A 188 -1.06 18.29 7.92
C LEU A 188 -2.49 18.82 7.91
N SER A 189 -2.98 19.21 6.74
CA SER A 189 -4.33 19.72 6.55
C SER A 189 -5.17 18.76 5.71
N GLY A 190 -6.26 18.25 6.28
CA GLY A 190 -7.21 17.39 5.57
C GLY A 190 -8.06 18.16 4.57
N GLY A 191 -8.22 17.59 3.39
CA GLY A 191 -9.00 18.13 2.28
C GLY A 191 -10.45 17.63 2.24
N ALA A 192 -11.04 17.66 1.04
CA ALA A 192 -12.36 17.10 0.83
C ALA A 192 -12.35 15.57 0.98
N LYS A 193 -13.44 15.04 1.54
CA LYS A 193 -13.65 13.61 1.70
C LYS A 193 -14.38 13.03 0.48
N GLU A 194 -13.90 11.90 0.01
CA GLU A 194 -14.50 11.13 -1.08
C GLU A 194 -14.90 9.75 -0.57
N THR A 195 -16.18 9.40 -0.74
CA THR A 195 -16.68 8.07 -0.44
C THR A 195 -16.61 7.21 -1.70
N PHE A 196 -16.09 6.00 -1.58
CA PHE A 196 -15.97 5.05 -2.68
C PHE A 196 -16.24 3.62 -2.20
N PRO A 197 -16.64 2.69 -3.09
CA PRO A 197 -16.81 1.29 -2.71
C PRO A 197 -15.50 0.71 -2.18
N SER A 198 -15.54 -0.02 -1.06
CA SER A 198 -14.33 -0.53 -0.41
C SER A 198 -13.55 -1.56 -1.23
N ASP A 199 -14.19 -2.16 -2.24
CA ASP A 199 -13.61 -3.09 -3.22
C ASP A 199 -13.09 -2.40 -4.49
N SER A 200 -13.19 -1.06 -4.57
CA SER A 200 -12.74 -0.27 -5.71
C SER A 200 -11.43 0.45 -5.42
N HIS A 201 -10.66 0.71 -6.49
CA HIS A 201 -9.45 1.53 -6.43
C HIS A 201 -9.69 2.92 -7.02
N LEU A 202 -9.12 3.93 -6.39
CA LEU A 202 -9.12 5.30 -6.90
C LEU A 202 -7.82 5.54 -7.70
N PRO A 203 -7.88 6.14 -8.91
CA PRO A 203 -6.71 6.22 -9.81
C PRO A 203 -5.51 7.01 -9.30
N ASP A 204 -5.71 7.96 -8.37
CA ASP A 204 -4.62 8.78 -7.81
C ASP A 204 -3.98 8.15 -6.57
N HIS A 205 -4.39 6.95 -6.17
CA HIS A 205 -3.97 6.31 -4.93
C HIS A 205 -2.92 5.25 -5.19
N LEU A 206 -1.67 5.57 -4.86
CA LEU A 206 -0.56 4.62 -4.88
C LEU A 206 -0.43 3.93 -3.52
N LEU A 207 -0.24 2.62 -3.55
CA LEU A 207 0.07 1.86 -2.35
C LEU A 207 1.47 2.24 -1.85
N ILE A 208 1.68 2.15 -0.54
CA ILE A 208 2.99 2.40 0.08
C ILE A 208 3.59 1.06 0.46
N ASP A 209 4.80 0.81 -0.04
CA ASP A 209 5.65 -0.28 0.42
C ASP A 209 6.41 0.19 1.66
N TRP A 210 6.08 -0.38 2.83
CA TRP A 210 6.66 -0.02 4.10
C TRP A 210 7.94 -0.81 4.34
N ILE A 211 9.04 -0.08 4.52
CA ILE A 211 10.38 -0.64 4.62
C ILE A 211 10.82 -0.61 6.09
N PRO A 212 11.25 -1.72 6.70
CA PRO A 212 11.83 -1.69 8.04
C PRO A 212 13.02 -0.74 8.10
N VAL A 213 13.13 0.09 9.14
CA VAL A 213 14.25 1.06 9.26
C VAL A 213 15.64 0.41 9.30
N SER A 214 15.71 -0.90 9.56
CA SER A 214 16.93 -1.70 9.45
C SER A 214 17.41 -1.91 8.00
N ASN A 215 16.59 -1.58 6.99
CA ASN A 215 16.91 -1.65 5.58
C ASN A 215 16.92 -0.24 4.95
N PRO A 216 18.05 0.50 5.01
CA PRO A 216 18.14 1.85 4.45
C PRO A 216 18.32 1.87 2.92
N GLN A 217 18.33 0.71 2.25
CA GLN A 217 18.70 0.63 0.83
C GLN A 217 17.81 1.50 -0.09
N PRO A 218 16.47 1.51 0.04
CA PRO A 218 15.63 2.41 -0.75
C PRO A 218 15.95 3.90 -0.54
N LEU A 219 16.41 4.29 0.66
CA LEU A 219 16.83 5.66 0.93
C LEU A 219 18.12 6.02 0.18
N HIS A 220 19.12 5.14 0.23
CA HIS A 220 20.38 5.36 -0.47
C HIS A 220 20.18 5.44 -1.98
N ASP A 221 19.37 4.55 -2.54
CA ASP A 221 19.06 4.56 -3.97
C ASP A 221 18.19 5.79 -4.33
N GLY A 222 17.44 6.32 -3.37
CA GLY A 222 16.48 7.41 -3.52
C GLY A 222 15.28 7.04 -4.38
N ASN A 223 14.88 5.77 -4.31
CA ASN A 223 13.71 5.27 -4.98
C ASN A 223 12.48 5.54 -4.10
N LEU A 224 11.41 6.04 -4.72
CA LEU A 224 10.11 6.08 -4.04
C LEU A 224 9.67 4.65 -3.71
N THR A 225 9.11 4.46 -2.52
CA THR A 225 8.61 3.16 -2.05
C THR A 225 7.10 3.12 -2.21
N VAL A 226 6.66 3.42 -3.43
CA VAL A 226 5.25 3.40 -3.82
C VAL A 226 5.03 2.34 -4.89
N LEU A 227 3.89 1.68 -4.82
CA LEU A 227 3.47 0.67 -5.78
C LEU A 227 2.23 1.21 -6.52
N PRO A 228 2.11 0.96 -7.83
CA PRO A 228 0.86 1.23 -8.52
C PRO A 228 -0.29 0.46 -7.84
N PRO A 229 -1.51 1.00 -7.82
CA PRO A 229 -2.68 0.22 -7.43
C PRO A 229 -2.71 -1.01 -8.34
N SER A 230 -2.75 -2.21 -7.75
CA SER A 230 -2.63 -3.50 -8.45
C SER A 230 -3.40 -3.50 -9.77
N GLY A 231 -2.67 -3.52 -10.90
CA GLY A 231 -3.25 -3.41 -12.24
C GLY A 231 -2.25 -3.15 -13.37
N GLU A 232 -1.08 -2.57 -13.10
CA GLU A 232 -0.01 -2.42 -14.10
C GLU A 232 1.29 -3.06 -13.61
N SER A 233 1.48 -4.32 -14.01
CA SER A 233 2.76 -5.01 -13.92
C SER A 233 3.69 -4.42 -15.00
N ALA A 234 4.63 -3.57 -14.60
CA ALA A 234 5.72 -3.15 -15.46
C ALA A 234 6.61 -4.37 -15.76
N SER A 235 6.35 -4.99 -16.90
CA SER A 235 7.08 -6.14 -17.43
C SER A 235 8.57 -5.83 -17.62
N ARG A 236 9.43 -6.66 -17.01
CA ARG A 236 10.72 -7.02 -17.60
C ARG A 236 11.00 -8.51 -17.39
N GLY A 237 10.43 -9.30 -18.31
CA GLY A 237 11.08 -10.44 -18.97
C GLY A 237 11.38 -11.70 -18.15
N GLU A 238 10.52 -12.71 -18.28
CA GLU A 238 10.80 -13.96 -19.02
C GLU A 238 9.50 -14.79 -19.14
N PRO A 239 9.33 -15.61 -20.19
CA PRO A 239 8.06 -16.27 -20.48
C PRO A 239 7.87 -17.46 -19.55
N GLN A 240 7.03 -17.32 -18.53
CA GLN A 240 6.46 -18.46 -17.82
C GLN A 240 4.97 -18.57 -18.11
N THR A 241 4.66 -19.73 -18.68
CA THR A 241 3.38 -20.37 -18.92
C THR A 241 2.23 -19.78 -18.11
N ALA A 242 1.12 -19.46 -18.77
CA ALA A 242 -0.13 -19.03 -18.15
C ALA A 242 -0.55 -20.00 -17.02
N SER A 243 -0.16 -19.70 -15.79
CA SER A 243 -0.68 -20.36 -14.60
C SER A 243 -1.99 -19.69 -14.23
N SER A 244 -3.02 -20.46 -13.90
CA SER A 244 -4.28 -19.94 -13.40
C SER A 244 -4.06 -18.86 -12.32
N ASN A 245 -4.95 -17.87 -12.30
CA ASN A 245 -5.01 -16.86 -11.23
C ASN A 245 -5.37 -17.47 -9.88
N GLU A 246 -5.64 -18.78 -9.83
CA GLU A 246 -6.06 -19.51 -8.66
C GLU A 246 -4.86 -20.22 -8.01
N ILE A 247 -4.88 -20.30 -6.68
CA ILE A 247 -4.05 -21.16 -5.86
C ILE A 247 -4.93 -22.29 -5.31
N GLU A 248 -4.35 -23.48 -5.19
CA GLU A 248 -5.01 -24.65 -4.62
C GLU A 248 -4.43 -24.96 -3.25
N PHE A 249 -5.29 -25.10 -2.24
CA PHE A 249 -4.95 -25.54 -0.90
C PHE A 249 -5.48 -26.95 -0.67
N VAL A 250 -4.58 -27.90 -0.42
CA VAL A 250 -4.97 -29.31 -0.20
C VAL A 250 -4.54 -29.74 1.21
N GLY A 251 -5.48 -30.32 1.94
CA GLY A 251 -5.22 -30.73 3.31
C GLY A 251 -6.38 -31.49 3.96
N ASN A 252 -6.24 -31.77 5.25
CA ASN A 252 -7.28 -32.41 6.05
C ASN A 252 -8.01 -31.39 6.90
N VAL A 253 -9.33 -31.46 6.94
CA VAL A 253 -10.14 -30.65 7.85
C VAL A 253 -9.93 -31.16 9.26
N VAL A 254 -9.41 -30.32 10.15
CA VAL A 254 -9.16 -30.64 11.55
C VAL A 254 -9.90 -29.68 12.46
N ARG A 255 -10.27 -30.16 13.64
CA ARG A 255 -10.72 -29.31 14.74
C ARG A 255 -9.57 -29.13 15.73
N LYS A 256 -9.31 -27.88 16.11
CA LYS A 256 -8.33 -27.51 17.13
C LYS A 256 -8.93 -26.53 18.10
N THR A 257 -8.58 -26.66 19.38
CA THR A 257 -8.87 -25.63 20.38
C THR A 257 -7.86 -24.48 20.30
N GLY A 258 -8.23 -23.32 20.83
CA GLY A 258 -7.29 -22.22 21.02
C GLY A 258 -6.06 -22.65 21.84
N GLU A 259 -6.27 -23.41 22.91
CA GLU A 259 -5.20 -23.99 23.73
C GLU A 259 -4.23 -24.85 22.90
N GLU A 260 -4.75 -25.76 22.07
CA GLU A 260 -3.92 -26.62 21.22
C GLU A 260 -3.11 -25.82 20.19
N LEU A 261 -3.64 -24.72 19.67
CA LEU A 261 -2.95 -23.85 18.72
C LEU A 261 -1.86 -22.99 19.38
N MET A 262 -2.08 -22.62 20.65
CA MET A 262 -1.18 -21.73 21.39
C MET A 262 -0.12 -22.48 22.19
N ALA A 263 -0.39 -23.72 22.61
CA ALA A 263 0.54 -24.54 23.39
C ALA A 263 1.94 -24.70 22.76
N PRO A 264 2.10 -24.92 21.44
CA PRO A 264 3.42 -24.99 20.81
C PRO A 264 4.21 -23.67 20.89
N ARG A 265 3.52 -22.54 21.07
CA ARG A 265 4.12 -21.19 21.14
C ARG A 265 4.33 -20.72 22.58
N GLY A 266 3.73 -21.39 23.56
CA GLY A 266 3.78 -20.99 24.98
C GLY A 266 3.14 -19.63 25.24
N LEU A 267 2.15 -19.25 24.42
CA LEU A 267 1.46 -17.96 24.50
C LEU A 267 0.04 -18.15 25.07
N ASP A 268 -0.50 -17.13 25.70
CA ASP A 268 -1.91 -17.08 26.10
C ASP A 268 -2.82 -16.68 24.92
N MET A 269 -4.13 -16.87 25.07
CA MET A 269 -5.11 -16.47 24.04
C MET A 269 -5.02 -14.97 23.76
N PRO A 270 -4.84 -14.56 22.49
CA PRO A 270 -4.35 -13.22 22.15
C PRO A 270 -5.33 -12.09 22.50
N ASN A 271 -6.64 -12.33 22.40
CA ASN A 271 -7.67 -11.33 22.72
C ASN A 271 -8.50 -11.73 23.95
N GLY A 272 -8.03 -12.67 24.76
CA GLY A 272 -8.77 -13.17 25.92
C GLY A 272 -9.97 -14.05 25.58
N GLN A 273 -10.00 -14.66 24.39
CA GLN A 273 -10.93 -15.75 24.09
C GLN A 273 -10.75 -16.91 25.08
N ASP A 274 -11.79 -17.69 25.32
CA ASP A 274 -11.64 -18.93 26.10
C ASP A 274 -10.68 -19.88 25.34
N PRO A 275 -9.70 -20.50 26.02
CA PRO A 275 -8.80 -21.48 25.40
C PRO A 275 -9.53 -22.67 24.76
N GLN A 276 -10.75 -22.98 25.19
CA GLN A 276 -11.60 -24.04 24.62
C GLN A 276 -12.38 -23.60 23.37
N SER A 277 -12.17 -22.37 22.88
CA SER A 277 -12.69 -21.94 21.58
C SER A 277 -12.25 -22.89 20.48
N GLU A 278 -13.15 -23.29 19.60
CA GLU A 278 -12.89 -24.28 18.56
C GLU A 278 -12.63 -23.59 17.22
N TYR A 279 -11.63 -24.08 16.50
CA TYR A 279 -11.24 -23.64 15.18
C TYR A 279 -11.25 -24.84 14.22
N PHE A 280 -11.96 -24.69 13.12
CA PHE A 280 -11.97 -25.64 12.01
C PHE A 280 -10.95 -25.16 10.99
N LEU A 281 -9.96 -26.00 10.69
CA LEU A 281 -8.81 -25.64 9.88
C LEU A 281 -8.63 -26.65 8.76
N LEU A 282 -8.21 -26.19 7.59
CA LEU A 282 -7.61 -27.06 6.59
C LEU A 282 -6.12 -27.18 6.94
N TRP A 283 -5.72 -28.28 7.55
CA TRP A 283 -4.32 -28.56 7.83
C TRP A 283 -3.67 -29.08 6.55
N LEU A 284 -2.76 -28.28 5.99
CA LEU A 284 -2.21 -28.55 4.66
C LEU A 284 -1.37 -29.83 4.68
N ASP A 285 -1.43 -30.59 3.58
CA ASP A 285 -0.62 -31.80 3.42
C ASP A 285 0.89 -31.49 3.52
N GLN A 286 1.28 -30.29 3.08
CA GLN A 286 2.61 -29.71 3.22
C GLN A 286 2.50 -28.20 3.48
N PRO A 287 3.44 -27.60 4.23
CA PRO A 287 3.51 -26.15 4.35
C PRO A 287 3.65 -25.49 2.97
N MET A 288 3.01 -24.33 2.79
CA MET A 288 3.01 -23.60 1.54
C MET A 288 3.45 -22.15 1.75
N THR A 289 4.25 -21.61 0.85
CA THR A 289 4.54 -20.16 0.81
C THR A 289 3.44 -19.47 0.02
N VAL A 290 2.78 -18.50 0.65
CA VAL A 290 1.63 -17.79 0.09
C VAL A 290 1.83 -16.30 0.26
N THR A 291 1.63 -15.57 -0.83
CA THR A 291 1.56 -14.11 -0.84
C THR A 291 0.10 -13.68 -0.76
N GLY A 292 -0.22 -12.75 0.13
CA GLY A 292 -1.56 -12.22 0.29
C GLY A 292 -1.53 -10.78 0.80
N PHE A 293 -2.64 -10.06 0.63
CA PHE A 293 -2.75 -8.69 1.09
C PHE A 293 -2.75 -8.63 2.62
N VAL A 294 -1.96 -7.73 3.19
CA VAL A 294 -1.99 -7.37 4.62
C VAL A 294 -1.92 -5.85 4.70
N GLY A 295 -2.79 -5.24 5.53
CA GLY A 295 -2.91 -3.79 5.76
C GLY A 295 -2.06 -2.86 4.89
N GLY A 296 -2.55 -2.48 3.70
CA GLY A 296 -1.90 -1.50 2.82
C GLY A 296 -0.85 -2.04 1.84
N GLY A 297 -0.50 -3.33 1.89
CA GLY A 297 0.45 -3.97 0.98
C GLY A 297 0.21 -5.47 0.84
N THR A 298 1.26 -6.21 0.49
CA THR A 298 1.26 -7.68 0.44
C THR A 298 2.35 -8.23 1.35
N ASP A 299 2.11 -9.41 1.90
CA ASP A 299 3.07 -10.15 2.72
C ASP A 299 3.12 -11.59 2.25
N THR A 300 4.29 -12.21 2.37
CA THR A 300 4.56 -13.57 1.94
C THR A 300 4.93 -14.43 3.14
N LYS A 301 4.07 -15.39 3.47
CA LYS A 301 4.22 -16.25 4.66
C LYS A 301 4.27 -17.72 4.27
N GLU A 302 5.07 -18.49 5.00
CA GLU A 302 4.89 -19.94 5.04
C GLU A 302 3.72 -20.27 5.97
N ILE A 303 2.70 -20.93 5.43
CA ILE A 303 1.50 -21.34 6.15
C ILE A 303 1.43 -22.86 6.27
N GLN A 304 0.88 -23.34 7.37
CA GLN A 304 0.66 -24.77 7.63
C GLN A 304 -0.83 -25.14 7.61
N TYR A 305 -1.70 -24.14 7.70
CA TYR A 305 -3.13 -24.32 7.71
C TYR A 305 -3.85 -23.07 7.20
N VAL A 306 -5.09 -23.27 6.76
CA VAL A 306 -6.05 -22.21 6.40
C VAL A 306 -7.24 -22.30 7.34
N ALA A 307 -7.77 -21.17 7.80
CA ALA A 307 -8.94 -21.11 8.67
C ALA A 307 -10.23 -21.31 7.87
N LEU A 308 -11.06 -22.27 8.29
CA LEU A 308 -12.32 -22.64 7.64
C LEU A 308 -13.52 -22.07 8.38
N GLY A 309 -13.49 -22.17 9.70
CA GLY A 309 -14.56 -21.71 10.58
C GLY A 309 -14.12 -21.70 12.04
N SER A 310 -14.99 -21.20 12.91
CA SER A 310 -14.73 -21.12 14.35
C SER A 310 -16.01 -21.09 15.18
N ARG A 311 -15.88 -21.56 16.41
CA ARG A 311 -16.80 -21.34 17.52
C ARG A 311 -16.00 -20.75 18.66
N GLU A 312 -15.93 -19.42 18.68
CA GLU A 312 -15.18 -18.69 19.71
C GLU A 312 -16.06 -18.46 20.93
N LEU A 313 -15.58 -18.86 22.09
CA LEU A 313 -16.28 -18.69 23.35
C LEU A 313 -15.79 -17.40 24.02
N TRP A 314 -16.71 -16.47 24.22
CA TRP A 314 -16.43 -15.19 24.87
C TRP A 314 -17.27 -15.02 26.14
N PRO A 315 -16.84 -14.17 27.10
CA PRO A 315 -17.63 -13.87 28.30
C PRO A 315 -19.03 -13.30 28.01
N HIS A 316 -19.23 -12.70 26.84
CA HIS A 316 -20.50 -12.12 26.40
C HIS A 316 -21.34 -13.07 25.53
N GLY A 317 -20.90 -14.31 25.34
CA GLY A 317 -21.57 -15.34 24.54
C GLY A 317 -20.70 -15.89 23.41
N PRO A 318 -21.06 -17.04 22.83
CA PRO A 318 -20.31 -17.62 21.71
C PRO A 318 -20.48 -16.81 20.43
N VAL A 319 -19.41 -16.72 19.64
CA VAL A 319 -19.40 -16.16 18.28
C VAL A 319 -19.03 -17.28 17.32
N GLU A 320 -19.89 -17.52 16.34
CA GLU A 320 -19.74 -18.62 15.39
C GLU A 320 -19.53 -18.08 13.96
N LYS A 321 -18.62 -18.73 13.23
CA LYS A 321 -18.33 -18.47 11.82
C LYS A 321 -18.16 -19.78 11.08
N ASN A 322 -18.85 -19.94 9.96
CA ASN A 322 -18.71 -21.09 9.04
C ASN A 322 -18.69 -22.46 9.76
N ILE A 323 -19.65 -22.68 10.67
CA ILE A 323 -19.69 -23.88 11.52
C ILE A 323 -20.02 -25.16 10.76
N GLU A 324 -20.45 -25.07 9.49
CA GLU A 324 -20.70 -26.22 8.62
C GLU A 324 -19.45 -27.10 8.42
N TRP A 325 -18.25 -26.56 8.59
CA TRP A 325 -16.99 -27.31 8.53
C TRP A 325 -16.83 -28.32 9.67
N GLU A 326 -17.59 -28.18 10.77
CA GLU A 326 -17.63 -29.16 11.85
C GLU A 326 -18.03 -30.56 11.33
N GLY A 327 -18.99 -30.61 10.40
CA GLY A 327 -19.46 -31.86 9.81
C GLY A 327 -18.45 -32.53 8.88
N ARG A 328 -17.35 -31.86 8.55
CA ARG A 328 -16.32 -32.32 7.60
C ARG A 328 -15.00 -32.68 8.27
N VAL A 329 -14.90 -32.58 9.59
CA VAL A 329 -13.67 -32.90 10.32
C VAL A 329 -13.25 -34.34 10.02
N GLY A 330 -12.00 -34.51 9.57
CA GLY A 330 -11.43 -35.78 9.11
C GLY A 330 -11.49 -36.01 7.61
N GLU A 331 -12.22 -35.18 6.84
CA GLU A 331 -12.21 -35.22 5.37
C GLU A 331 -10.95 -34.55 4.83
N ARG A 332 -10.39 -35.09 3.74
CA ARG A 332 -9.36 -34.42 2.94
C ARG A 332 -10.07 -33.59 1.87
N VAL A 333 -9.66 -32.33 1.74
CA VAL A 333 -10.35 -31.35 0.88
C VAL A 333 -9.32 -30.59 0.06
N SER A 334 -9.67 -30.26 -1.18
CA SER A 334 -9.00 -29.23 -1.98
C SER A 334 -9.86 -27.97 -2.04
N ILE A 335 -9.25 -26.81 -1.86
CA ILE A 335 -9.89 -25.49 -1.94
C ILE A 335 -9.15 -24.67 -3.00
N LEU A 336 -9.89 -24.21 -4.01
CA LEU A 336 -9.38 -23.27 -5.01
C LEU A 336 -9.76 -21.84 -4.60
N LYS A 337 -8.76 -20.96 -4.57
CA LYS A 337 -8.93 -19.55 -4.23
C LYS A 337 -8.21 -18.66 -5.22
N ASP A 338 -8.82 -17.54 -5.60
CA ASP A 338 -8.14 -16.52 -6.39
C ASP A 338 -6.96 -15.94 -5.59
N LYS A 339 -5.77 -15.88 -6.19
CA LYS A 339 -4.56 -15.30 -5.59
C LYS A 339 -4.77 -13.84 -5.20
N ASP A 340 -5.57 -13.10 -5.97
CA ASP A 340 -5.89 -11.69 -5.71
C ASP A 340 -6.92 -11.52 -4.58
N ALA A 341 -7.55 -12.61 -4.13
CA ALA A 341 -8.47 -12.61 -2.98
C ALA A 341 -7.80 -13.12 -1.68
N ILE A 342 -6.50 -13.43 -1.70
CA ILE A 342 -5.79 -13.90 -0.50
C ILE A 342 -5.50 -12.70 0.39
N GLY A 343 -6.06 -12.70 1.60
CA GLY A 343 -5.79 -11.70 2.63
C GLY A 343 -5.32 -12.34 3.92
N PHE A 344 -4.25 -11.80 4.51
CA PHE A 344 -3.86 -12.14 5.88
C PHE A 344 -4.51 -11.17 6.85
N PRO A 345 -5.07 -11.67 7.97
CA PRO A 345 -5.53 -10.80 9.03
C PRO A 345 -4.34 -10.02 9.59
N SER A 346 -4.54 -8.70 9.73
CA SER A 346 -3.56 -7.80 10.32
C SER A 346 -3.62 -7.77 11.85
N ASP A 347 -4.62 -8.41 12.45
CA ASP A 347 -4.82 -8.48 13.89
C ASP A 347 -4.24 -9.80 14.47
N THR A 348 -4.07 -9.82 15.79
CA THR A 348 -3.67 -11.02 16.52
C THR A 348 -4.88 -11.94 16.76
N SER A 349 -5.86 -11.95 15.86
CA SER A 349 -7.06 -12.79 16.02
C SER A 349 -6.73 -14.27 15.84
N MET A 350 -7.57 -15.10 16.44
CA MET A 350 -7.43 -16.54 16.31
C MET A 350 -8.19 -17.05 15.07
N PRO A 351 -7.68 -18.08 14.38
CA PRO A 351 -6.38 -18.72 14.62
C PRO A 351 -5.24 -17.82 14.09
N LEU A 352 -4.22 -17.60 14.93
CA LEU A 352 -3.20 -16.54 14.77
C LEU A 352 -2.72 -16.31 13.34
N GLY A 353 -3.02 -15.12 12.79
CA GLY A 353 -2.47 -14.65 11.52
C GLY A 353 -2.88 -15.48 10.31
N ALA A 354 -3.86 -16.39 10.46
CA ALA A 354 -4.19 -17.36 9.43
C ALA A 354 -5.01 -16.73 8.31
N LEU A 355 -4.70 -17.12 7.08
CA LEU A 355 -5.59 -16.91 5.94
C LEU A 355 -6.95 -17.55 6.23
N TRP A 356 -8.03 -16.83 5.93
CA TRP A 356 -9.40 -17.35 6.01
C TRP A 356 -9.94 -17.63 4.61
N ILE A 357 -10.70 -18.71 4.49
CA ILE A 357 -11.56 -18.90 3.31
C ILE A 357 -12.80 -18.03 3.43
N SER A 358 -13.30 -17.64 2.26
CA SER A 358 -14.57 -16.97 2.13
C SER A 358 -15.67 -17.97 1.75
N PRO A 359 -16.95 -17.69 2.05
CA PRO A 359 -18.06 -18.57 1.67
C PRO A 359 -18.19 -18.83 0.15
N GLU A 360 -17.65 -17.93 -0.68
CA GLU A 360 -17.60 -18.04 -2.14
C GLU A 360 -16.47 -18.92 -2.67
N ASP A 361 -15.51 -19.32 -1.85
CA ASP A 361 -14.41 -20.19 -2.27
C ASP A 361 -14.94 -21.60 -2.61
N THR A 362 -14.48 -22.14 -3.73
CA THR A 362 -14.90 -23.48 -4.17
C THR A 362 -14.04 -24.56 -3.52
N PHE A 363 -14.67 -25.64 -3.10
CA PHE A 363 -13.96 -26.78 -2.54
C PHE A 363 -14.49 -28.12 -3.08
N GLU A 364 -13.62 -29.12 -3.08
CA GLU A 364 -13.95 -30.50 -3.39
C GLU A 364 -13.43 -31.45 -2.30
N VAL A 365 -14.25 -32.45 -1.96
CA VAL A 365 -13.84 -33.51 -1.03
C VAL A 365 -13.05 -34.56 -1.81
N LEU A 366 -11.82 -34.80 -1.38
CA LEU A 366 -10.92 -35.79 -1.96
C LEU A 366 -11.09 -37.12 -1.23
N ASN A 367 -11.40 -38.17 -1.97
CA ASN A 367 -11.59 -39.53 -1.43
C ASN A 367 -10.28 -40.25 -1.14
#